data_AF-A0A7C7GIE0-F1
#
_entry.id   AF-A0A7C7GIE0-F1
#
_cell.length_a   1.000
_cell.length_b   1.000
_cell.length_c   1.000
_cell.angle_alpha   90.00
_cell.angle_beta   90.00
_cell.angle_gamma   90.00
#
_symmetry.space_group_name_H-M   'P 1'
#
loop_
_entity.id
_entity.type
_entity.pdbx_description
1 polymer ?
#
loop_
_entity_poly.entity_id
_entity_poly.type
_entity_poly.pdbx_seq_one_letter_code
_entity_poly.pdbx_strand_id
1 'polypeptide(L)' 'MTAPNLMIAEMWKDVLEGDGLPTKILPDGDILTWGERVAFKIYVPKGREHVADEILRKL' A
#
# COMPACT_ATOMS: atom_id res chain seq x y z
N MET A 1 -5.86 -1.13 -1.80
CA MET A 1 -6.23 0.04 -0.96
C MET A 1 -5.53 1.30 -1.48
N THR A 2 -5.90 2.49 -1.00
CA THR A 2 -5.26 3.77 -1.39
C THR A 2 -4.87 4.61 -0.17
N ALA A 3 -3.74 5.30 -0.24
CA ALA A 3 -3.26 6.24 0.77
C ALA A 3 -3.14 7.65 0.17
N PRO A 4 -3.35 8.74 0.95
CA PRO A 4 -3.39 10.09 0.40
C PRO A 4 -2.02 10.72 0.13
N ASN A 5 -0.92 10.11 0.58
CA ASN A 5 0.44 10.58 0.39
C ASN A 5 1.43 9.41 0.57
N LEU A 6 2.69 9.63 0.19
CA LEU A 6 3.77 8.65 0.27
C LEU A 6 4.03 8.19 1.71
N MET A 7 4.01 9.11 2.67
CA MET A 7 4.27 8.78 4.08
C MET A 7 3.30 7.72 4.60
N ILE A 8 1.99 7.92 4.38
CA ILE A 8 0.97 6.95 4.81
C ILE A 8 1.06 5.67 3.98
N ALA A 9 1.43 5.75 2.69
CA ALA A 9 1.62 4.59 1.85
C ALA A 9 2.76 3.68 2.33
N GLU A 10 3.91 4.26 2.71
CA GLU A 10 5.04 3.53 3.30
C GLU A 10 4.65 2.94 4.66
N MET A 11 3.92 3.67 5.52
CA MET A 11 3.44 3.11 6.79
C MET A 11 2.58 1.85 6.59
N TRP A 12 1.67 1.86 5.60
CA TRP A 12 0.88 0.66 5.27
C TRP A 12 1.74 -0.47 4.71
N LYS A 13 2.74 -0.13 3.89
CA LYS A 13 3.67 -1.11 3.36
C LYS A 13 4.45 -1.78 4.50
N ASP A 14 4.97 -1.01 5.45
CA ASP A 14 5.70 -1.53 6.61
C ASP A 14 4.82 -2.47 7.47
N VAL A 15 3.56 -2.12 7.69
CA VAL A 15 2.60 -2.96 8.41
C VAL A 15 2.38 -4.30 7.69
N LEU A 16 2.14 -4.26 6.38
CA LEU A 16 1.88 -5.48 5.61
C LEU A 16 3.13 -6.36 5.47
N GLU A 17 4.29 -5.73 5.22
CA GLU A 17 5.57 -6.43 5.08
C GLU A 17 6.09 -6.97 6.42
N GLY A 18 5.76 -6.31 7.55
CA GLY A 18 6.04 -6.79 8.90
C GLY A 18 5.39 -8.14 9.22
N ASP A 19 4.19 -8.39 8.67
CA ASP A 19 3.48 -9.68 8.77
C ASP A 19 3.83 -10.63 7.58
N GLY A 20 4.82 -10.29 6.77
CA GLY A 20 5.34 -11.14 5.69
C GLY A 20 4.54 -11.07 4.39
N LEU A 21 3.68 -10.06 4.20
CA LEU A 21 2.96 -9.84 2.95
C LEU A 21 3.71 -8.80 2.07
N PRO A 22 4.46 -9.23 1.05
CA PRO A 22 5.22 -8.32 0.20
C PRO A 22 4.30 -7.33 -0.50
N THR A 23 4.62 -6.04 -0.41
CA THR A 23 3.70 -4.97 -0.79
C THR A 23 4.38 -3.98 -1.72
N LYS A 24 3.68 -3.61 -2.79
CA LYS A 24 4.15 -2.58 -3.72
C LYS A 24 3.28 -1.35 -3.62
N ILE A 25 3.89 -0.17 -3.53
CA ILE A 25 3.18 1.11 -3.63
C ILE A 25 3.53 1.80 -4.95
N LEU A 26 2.56 2.49 -5.55
CA LEU A 26 2.79 3.37 -6.71
C LEU A 26 1.91 4.63 -6.57
N PRO A 27 2.41 5.81 -6.96
CA PRO A 27 1.56 6.99 -7.06
C PRO A 27 0.43 6.75 -8.06
N ASP A 28 -0.73 7.31 -7.78
CA ASP A 28 -1.88 7.30 -8.69
C ASP A 28 -1.76 8.44 -9.73
N GLY A 29 -2.29 8.21 -10.93
CA GLY A 29 -2.20 9.14 -12.04
C GLY A 29 -0.91 9.05 -12.87
N ASP A 30 -0.67 10.06 -13.69
CA ASP A 30 0.43 10.11 -14.66
C ASP A 30 1.79 10.40 -14.02
N ILE A 31 2.85 9.80 -14.58
CA ILE A 31 4.23 9.92 -14.09
C ILE A 31 4.72 11.38 -13.98
N LEU A 32 4.19 12.27 -14.81
CA LEU A 32 4.52 13.71 -14.78
C LEU A 32 3.94 14.44 -13.56
N THR A 33 2.93 13.86 -12.91
CA THR A 33 2.26 14.42 -11.73
C THR A 33 2.65 13.72 -10.43
N TRP A 34 3.55 12.74 -10.48
CA TRP A 34 3.98 12.01 -9.30
C TRP A 34 4.71 12.92 -8.32
N GLY A 35 4.42 12.72 -7.03
CA GLY A 35 5.04 13.46 -5.94
C GLY A 35 4.62 12.89 -4.59
N GLU A 36 5.24 13.33 -3.51
CA GLU A 36 5.03 12.71 -2.19
C GLU A 36 3.63 12.98 -1.61
N ARG A 37 2.93 14.03 -2.07
CA ARG A 37 1.62 14.44 -1.55
C ARG A 37 0.43 13.99 -2.39
N VAL A 38 0.67 13.20 -3.43
CA VAL A 38 -0.42 12.65 -4.27
C VAL A 38 -0.90 11.32 -3.69
N ALA A 39 -2.06 10.84 -4.14
CA ALA A 39 -2.55 9.54 -3.70
C ALA A 39 -1.65 8.40 -4.19
N PHE A 40 -1.53 7.33 -3.42
CA PHE A 40 -0.79 6.12 -3.76
C PHE A 40 -1.71 4.90 -3.72
N LYS A 41 -1.56 4.02 -4.70
CA LYS A 41 -2.15 2.68 -4.71
C LYS A 41 -1.20 1.70 -4.04
N ILE A 42 -1.74 0.94 -3.09
CA ILE A 42 -1.04 -0.12 -2.38
C ILE A 42 -1.53 -1.46 -2.94
N TYR A 43 -0.60 -2.21 -3.50
CA TYR A 43 -0.81 -3.49 -4.17
C TYR A 43 -0.28 -4.63 -3.31
N VAL A 44 -1.08 -5.69 -3.24
CA VAL A 44 -0.71 -6.98 -2.66
C VAL A 44 -0.67 -8.05 -3.75
N PRO A 45 0.03 -9.17 -3.53
CA PRO A 45 0.11 -10.24 -4.52
C PRO A 45 -1.26 -10.84 -4.78
N LYS A 46 -1.56 -11.08 -6.05
CA LYS A 46 -2.77 -11.78 -6.45
C LYS A 46 -2.80 -13.18 -5.83
N GLY A 47 -3.93 -13.58 -5.26
CA GLY A 47 -4.11 -14.83 -4.51
C GLY A 47 -3.69 -14.75 -3.04
N ARG A 48 -3.24 -13.59 -2.56
CA ARG A 48 -2.95 -13.32 -1.13
C ARG A 48 -3.78 -12.19 -0.56
N GLU A 49 -4.86 -11.78 -1.23
CA GLU A 49 -5.76 -10.71 -0.79
C GLU A 49 -6.33 -11.00 0.60
N HIS A 50 -6.74 -12.25 0.86
CA HIS A 50 -7.21 -12.69 2.18
C HIS A 50 -6.20 -12.48 3.32
N VAL A 51 -4.89 -12.48 3.03
CA VAL A 51 -3.85 -12.25 4.03
C VAL A 51 -3.87 -10.77 4.42
N ALA A 52 -4.03 -9.88 3.44
CA ALA A 52 -4.18 -8.45 3.71
C ALA A 52 -5.42 -8.18 4.57
N ASP A 53 -6.55 -8.82 4.26
CA ASP A 53 -7.78 -8.69 5.05
C ASP A 53 -7.60 -9.18 6.49
N GLU A 54 -6.84 -10.27 6.69
CA GLU A 54 -6.54 -10.81 8.01
C GLU A 54 -5.59 -9.91 8.82
N ILE A 55 -4.57 -9.32 8.18
CA ILE A 55 -3.68 -8.34 8.83
C ILE A 55 -4.50 -7.11 9.26
N LEU A 56 -5.30 -6.56 8.35
CA LEU A 56 -6.13 -5.38 8.61
C LEU A 56 -7.16 -5.62 9.72
N ARG A 57 -7.64 -6.85 9.89
CA ARG A 57 -8.56 -7.21 10.99
C ARG A 57 -7.92 -7.11 12.38
N LYS A 58 -6.59 -7.22 12.48
CA LYS A 58 -5.86 -7.19 13.77
C LYS A 58 -5.54 -5.77 14.25
N LEU A 59 -5.68 -4.77 13.37
CA LEU A 59 -5.41 -3.36 13.61
C LEU A 59 -6.68 -2.63 14.04
#